data_AF-A0A9J6CQK2-F1
#
_entry.id   AF-A0A9J6CQK2-F1
#
_cell.length_a   1.000
_cell.length_b   1.000
_cell.length_c   1.000
_cell.angle_alpha   90.00
_cell.angle_beta   90.00
_cell.angle_gamma   90.00
#
_symmetry.space_group_name_H-M   'P 1'
#
loop_
_entity.id
_entity.type
_entity.pdbx_description
1 polymer ?
#
loop_
_entity_poly.entity_id
_entity_poly.type
_entity_poly.pdbx_seq_one_letter_code
_entity_poly.pdbx_strand_id
1 'polypeptide(L)'
;MEKDYSVIDLFKIASSYYKFIGINLFEFKIIKLQKRRQKLVMFLRYCYFFFCVFSIIALSVLNLMIQLSKPDEPKDFTFILSGFSIAFKSLYIFIKRRKFCEIILELQKNFKNTTIKKYQISDLLKYMRFYRICCIASASAMSLRMIVVMFTEDLSVIEDTIYVLYKVKPFYIFLRIWFLIIITSSTFVLFSNTVIIITFFRILAVAFENLNVDILMLNYENSENILVKKHFKILEFSKKLENLLSFMLLIHFGEISGVIGGAGIQVINNTMFYRKIIYFLLTSERLYQVLVICYFGQKIVNANKINREMLYNNMWYDWRNRKTKTLLLMLLYTQKCVCIKSLGLKKISLRTFMKVS
;
A
#
# COMPACT_ATOMS: atom_id res chain seq x y z
N MET A 1 8.12 -0.50 32.64
CA MET A 1 8.50 -1.59 31.70
C MET A 1 7.75 -1.39 30.39
N GLU A 2 8.39 -0.78 29.40
CA GLU A 2 7.77 -0.55 28.09
C GLU A 2 7.72 -1.86 27.28
N LYS A 3 6.54 -2.23 26.76
CA LYS A 3 6.40 -3.42 25.90
C LYS A 3 6.97 -3.12 24.52
N ASP A 4 8.02 -3.84 24.15
CA ASP A 4 8.49 -3.92 22.76
C ASP A 4 7.44 -4.62 21.88
N TYR A 5 7.25 -4.11 20.67
CA TYR A 5 6.31 -4.68 19.71
C TYR A 5 7.01 -5.71 18.81
N SER A 6 6.31 -6.81 18.55
CA SER A 6 6.81 -7.82 17.62
C SER A 6 6.49 -7.47 16.16
N VAL A 7 7.24 -8.05 15.22
CA VAL A 7 6.95 -7.98 13.77
C VAL A 7 5.51 -8.42 13.44
N ILE A 8 4.98 -9.38 14.20
CA ILE A 8 3.61 -9.88 14.05
C ILE A 8 2.60 -8.81 14.43
N ASP A 9 2.88 -7.98 15.43
CA ASP A 9 1.95 -6.96 15.88
C ASP A 9 1.80 -5.84 14.84
N LEU A 10 2.88 -5.49 14.12
CA LEU A 10 2.77 -4.63 12.93
C LEU A 10 1.89 -5.25 11.85
N PHE A 11 2.09 -6.54 11.55
CA PHE A 11 1.25 -7.21 10.56
C PHE A 11 -0.19 -7.41 11.03
N LYS A 12 -0.46 -7.56 12.34
CA LYS A 12 -1.82 -7.57 12.88
C LYS A 12 -2.50 -6.22 12.65
N ILE A 13 -1.77 -5.12 12.79
CA ILE A 13 -2.29 -3.78 12.46
C ILE A 13 -2.63 -3.72 10.96
N ALA A 14 -1.72 -4.11 10.07
CA ALA A 14 -1.98 -4.14 8.62
C ALA A 14 -3.14 -5.11 8.24
N SER A 15 -3.19 -6.27 8.89
CA SER A 15 -4.20 -7.30 8.68
C SER A 15 -5.57 -6.91 9.22
N SER A 16 -5.64 -6.01 10.21
CA SER A 16 -6.91 -5.56 10.78
C SER A 16 -7.78 -4.87 9.72
N TYR A 17 -7.16 -4.17 8.78
CA TYR A 17 -7.86 -3.49 7.68
C TYR A 17 -8.40 -4.47 6.65
N TYR A 18 -7.69 -5.58 6.40
CA TYR A 18 -8.22 -6.66 5.58
C TYR A 18 -9.29 -7.48 6.28
N LYS A 19 -9.21 -7.62 7.61
CA LYS A 19 -10.31 -8.21 8.42
C LYS A 19 -11.60 -7.41 8.29
N PHE A 20 -11.52 -6.09 8.14
CA PHE A 20 -12.68 -5.23 7.86
C PHE A 20 -13.32 -5.54 6.50
N ILE A 21 -12.50 -5.89 5.50
CA ILE A 21 -12.93 -6.38 4.17
C ILE A 21 -13.33 -7.88 4.24
N GLY A 22 -13.29 -8.48 5.42
CA GLY A 22 -13.60 -9.89 5.67
C GLY A 22 -12.41 -10.84 5.50
N ILE A 23 -11.33 -10.45 4.81
CA ILE A 23 -10.21 -11.35 4.55
C ILE A 23 -9.24 -11.40 5.73
N ASN A 24 -9.05 -12.58 6.30
CA ASN A 24 -7.93 -12.81 7.21
C ASN A 24 -6.72 -13.31 6.41
N LEU A 25 -5.94 -12.37 5.85
CA LEU A 25 -4.89 -12.69 4.87
C LEU A 25 -3.78 -13.59 5.42
N PHE A 26 -3.52 -13.53 6.73
CA PHE A 26 -2.32 -14.12 7.36
C PHE A 26 -2.60 -15.28 8.32
N GLU A 27 -3.82 -15.81 8.33
CA GLU A 27 -4.23 -16.86 9.28
C GLU A 27 -4.16 -18.27 8.65
N PHE A 28 -3.05 -18.61 7.98
CA PHE A 28 -2.95 -19.89 7.27
C PHE A 28 -2.68 -21.11 8.19
N LYS A 29 -2.05 -20.90 9.35
CA LYS A 29 -1.73 -22.00 10.29
C LYS A 29 -2.95 -22.62 10.98
N ILE A 30 -4.11 -21.97 10.94
CA ILE A 30 -5.30 -22.40 11.69
C ILE A 30 -6.27 -23.23 10.80
N ILE A 31 -6.10 -23.24 9.47
CA ILE A 31 -7.06 -23.84 8.53
C ILE A 31 -7.24 -25.36 8.74
N LYS A 32 -6.20 -26.08 9.19
CA LYS A 32 -6.29 -27.54 9.43
C LYS A 32 -7.12 -27.93 10.66
N LEU A 33 -7.37 -27.03 11.60
CA LEU A 33 -8.04 -27.31 12.89
C LEU A 33 -9.41 -26.60 13.04
N GLN A 34 -9.92 -25.95 11.98
CA GLN A 34 -11.13 -25.13 12.09
C GLN A 34 -12.43 -25.95 12.01
N LYS A 35 -13.33 -25.69 12.96
CA LYS A 35 -14.70 -26.25 13.00
C LYS A 35 -15.50 -25.79 11.77
N ARG A 36 -16.52 -26.55 11.33
CA ARG A 36 -17.38 -26.26 10.15
C ARG A 36 -17.85 -24.79 10.09
N ARG A 37 -18.22 -24.19 11.24
CA ARG A 37 -18.65 -22.78 11.34
C ARG A 37 -17.58 -21.77 10.89
N GLN A 38 -16.31 -22.00 11.20
CA GLN A 38 -15.22 -21.09 10.82
C GLN A 38 -14.91 -21.16 9.31
N LYS A 39 -15.04 -22.34 8.70
CA LYS A 39 -14.92 -22.49 7.24
C LYS A 39 -16.03 -21.73 6.50
N LEU A 40 -17.26 -21.78 7.01
CA LEU A 40 -18.40 -21.05 6.42
C LEU A 40 -18.24 -19.53 6.52
N VAL A 41 -17.78 -19.02 7.67
CA VAL A 41 -17.48 -17.60 7.85
C VAL A 41 -16.38 -17.14 6.88
N MET A 42 -15.32 -17.93 6.69
CA MET A 42 -14.28 -17.61 5.70
C MET A 42 -14.79 -17.60 4.26
N PHE A 43 -15.66 -18.56 3.90
CA PHE A 43 -16.27 -18.60 2.58
C PHE A 43 -17.11 -17.33 2.31
N LEU A 44 -17.98 -16.96 3.23
CA LEU A 44 -18.80 -15.75 3.12
C LEU A 44 -17.94 -14.48 2.96
N ARG A 45 -16.83 -14.40 3.70
CA ARG A 45 -15.87 -13.29 3.60
C ARG A 45 -15.20 -13.21 2.23
N TYR A 46 -14.85 -14.34 1.62
CA TYR A 46 -14.31 -14.35 0.26
C TYR A 46 -15.37 -13.95 -0.77
N CYS A 47 -16.60 -14.44 -0.63
CA CYS A 47 -17.70 -14.02 -1.50
C CYS A 47 -17.92 -12.50 -1.44
N TYR A 48 -17.91 -11.92 -0.23
CA TYR A 48 -18.03 -10.47 -0.06
C TYR A 48 -16.88 -9.70 -0.73
N PHE A 49 -15.64 -10.14 -0.54
CA PHE A 49 -14.49 -9.50 -1.19
C PHE A 49 -14.60 -9.53 -2.72
N PHE A 50 -14.91 -10.70 -3.30
CA PHE A 50 -15.06 -10.81 -4.75
C PHE A 50 -16.23 -9.99 -5.26
N PHE A 51 -17.35 -9.96 -4.52
CA PHE A 51 -18.48 -9.11 -4.83
C PHE A 51 -18.08 -7.63 -4.89
N CYS A 52 -17.33 -7.12 -3.90
CA CYS A 52 -16.81 -5.75 -3.93
C CYS A 52 -15.90 -5.51 -5.14
N VAL A 53 -14.96 -6.41 -5.44
CA VAL A 53 -14.04 -6.27 -6.57
C VAL A 53 -14.79 -6.26 -7.91
N PHE A 54 -15.71 -7.21 -8.12
CA PHE A 54 -16.53 -7.26 -9.33
C PHE A 54 -17.44 -6.05 -9.45
N SER A 55 -17.98 -5.54 -8.34
CA SER A 55 -18.81 -4.33 -8.35
C SER A 55 -18.01 -3.10 -8.75
N ILE A 56 -16.75 -2.97 -8.29
CA ILE A 56 -15.84 -1.88 -8.69
C ILE A 56 -15.50 -1.98 -10.18
N ILE A 57 -15.26 -3.19 -10.69
CA ILE A 57 -15.02 -3.42 -12.13
C ILE A 57 -16.27 -3.07 -12.94
N ALA A 58 -17.44 -3.54 -12.54
CA ALA A 58 -18.70 -3.24 -13.21
C ALA A 58 -18.98 -1.73 -13.24
N LEU A 59 -18.72 -1.03 -12.12
CA LEU A 59 -18.86 0.41 -12.05
C LEU A 59 -17.88 1.17 -12.96
N SER A 60 -16.63 0.71 -13.04
CA SER A 60 -15.63 1.33 -13.92
C SER A 60 -15.93 1.09 -15.40
N VAL A 61 -16.46 -0.10 -15.76
CA VAL A 61 -16.96 -0.38 -17.12
C VAL A 61 -18.19 0.47 -17.43
N LEU A 62 -19.13 0.59 -16.50
CA LEU A 62 -20.32 1.45 -16.69
C LEU A 62 -19.91 2.91 -16.93
N ASN A 63 -18.99 3.45 -16.10
CA ASN A 63 -18.46 4.79 -16.29
C ASN A 63 -17.75 4.94 -17.64
N LEU A 64 -17.04 3.92 -18.12
CA LEU A 64 -16.42 3.94 -19.45
C LEU A 64 -17.48 3.99 -20.56
N MET A 65 -18.51 3.15 -20.50
CA MET A 65 -19.59 3.13 -21.49
C MET A 65 -20.32 4.47 -21.56
N ILE A 66 -20.57 5.08 -20.41
CA ILE A 66 -21.18 6.39 -20.29
C ILE A 66 -20.29 7.46 -20.97
N GLN A 67 -19.00 7.49 -20.66
CA GLN A 67 -18.04 8.43 -21.25
C GLN A 67 -17.82 8.22 -22.75
N LEU A 68 -18.06 7.00 -23.27
CA LEU A 68 -18.03 6.72 -24.70
C LEU A 68 -19.32 7.12 -25.42
N SER A 69 -20.44 7.17 -24.70
CA SER A 69 -21.75 7.55 -25.26
C SER A 69 -21.85 9.05 -25.50
N LYS A 70 -21.01 9.87 -24.85
CA LYS A 70 -20.92 11.32 -25.04
C LYS A 70 -19.66 11.70 -25.82
N PRO A 71 -19.74 11.91 -27.15
CA PRO A 71 -18.57 12.23 -27.96
C PRO A 71 -18.03 13.66 -27.72
N ASP A 72 -18.89 14.60 -27.31
CA ASP A 72 -18.58 16.04 -27.29
C ASP A 72 -18.10 16.58 -25.92
N GLU A 73 -18.15 15.76 -24.85
CA GLU A 73 -17.72 16.15 -23.51
C GLU A 73 -16.27 15.68 -23.21
N PRO A 74 -15.50 16.46 -22.41
CA PRO A 74 -14.14 16.06 -22.01
C PRO A 74 -14.17 14.81 -21.12
N LYS A 75 -13.58 13.73 -21.62
CA LYS A 75 -13.62 12.42 -20.97
C LYS A 75 -12.96 12.42 -19.59
N ASP A 76 -13.69 11.96 -18.58
CA ASP A 76 -13.18 11.78 -17.21
C ASP A 76 -12.68 10.35 -16.97
N PHE A 77 -11.41 10.12 -17.26
CA PHE A 77 -10.77 8.82 -17.00
C PHE A 77 -10.34 8.63 -15.53
N THR A 78 -10.46 9.66 -14.69
CA THR A 78 -9.91 9.67 -13.32
C THR A 78 -10.51 8.55 -12.47
N PHE A 79 -11.84 8.44 -12.48
CA PHE A 79 -12.54 7.41 -11.72
C PHE A 79 -12.39 6.01 -12.32
N ILE A 80 -12.37 5.91 -13.66
CA ILE A 80 -12.19 4.65 -14.39
C ILE A 80 -10.83 4.03 -14.04
N LEU A 81 -9.75 4.81 -14.19
CA LEU A 81 -8.39 4.38 -13.87
C LEU A 81 -8.25 3.99 -12.40
N SER A 82 -8.88 4.75 -11.49
CA SER A 82 -8.86 4.42 -10.08
C SER A 82 -9.58 3.10 -9.77
N GLY A 83 -10.77 2.87 -10.34
CA GLY A 83 -11.54 1.65 -10.12
C GLY A 83 -10.79 0.39 -10.56
N PHE A 84 -10.27 0.40 -11.80
CA PHE A 84 -9.47 -0.71 -12.32
C PHE A 84 -8.21 -0.95 -11.49
N SER A 85 -7.47 0.10 -11.13
CA SER A 85 -6.26 -0.05 -10.31
C SER A 85 -6.53 -0.70 -8.95
N ILE A 86 -7.61 -0.28 -8.27
CA ILE A 86 -8.01 -0.85 -6.98
C ILE A 86 -8.31 -2.33 -7.11
N ALA A 87 -9.08 -2.70 -8.14
CA ALA A 87 -9.44 -4.08 -8.43
C ALA A 87 -8.22 -4.93 -8.78
N PHE A 88 -7.31 -4.44 -9.63
CA PHE A 88 -6.11 -5.18 -10.00
C PHE A 88 -5.15 -5.38 -8.82
N LYS A 89 -4.95 -4.36 -7.97
CA LYS A 89 -4.11 -4.48 -6.77
C LYS A 89 -4.69 -5.48 -5.76
N SER A 90 -6.00 -5.43 -5.54
CA SER A 90 -6.67 -6.32 -4.59
C SER A 90 -6.65 -7.78 -5.07
N LEU A 91 -6.89 -8.01 -6.37
CA LEU A 91 -6.73 -9.33 -7.01
C LEU A 91 -5.28 -9.81 -6.93
N TYR A 92 -4.30 -8.93 -7.17
CA TYR A 92 -2.89 -9.29 -7.08
C TYR A 92 -2.50 -9.77 -5.68
N ILE A 93 -2.92 -9.04 -4.63
CA ILE A 93 -2.69 -9.44 -3.22
C ILE A 93 -3.38 -10.76 -2.93
N PHE A 94 -4.62 -10.94 -3.38
CA PHE A 94 -5.34 -12.19 -3.20
C PHE A 94 -4.62 -13.37 -3.86
N ILE A 95 -4.17 -13.24 -5.12
CA ILE A 95 -3.46 -14.29 -5.85
C ILE A 95 -2.12 -14.62 -5.18
N LYS A 96 -1.36 -13.61 -4.76
CA LYS A 96 -0.03 -13.78 -4.14
C LYS A 96 -0.07 -14.02 -2.63
N ARG A 97 -1.25 -14.12 -2.01
CA ARG A 97 -1.43 -14.24 -0.55
C ARG A 97 -0.55 -15.30 0.13
N ARG A 98 -0.33 -16.45 -0.52
CA ARG A 98 0.54 -17.52 0.01
C ARG A 98 1.99 -17.05 0.14
N LYS A 99 2.51 -16.39 -0.89
CA LYS A 99 3.87 -15.84 -0.88
C LYS A 99 4.02 -14.73 0.15
N PHE A 100 3.01 -13.87 0.29
CA PHE A 100 2.98 -12.86 1.36
C PHE A 100 3.08 -13.53 2.76
N CYS A 101 2.31 -14.60 3.01
CA CYS A 101 2.38 -15.35 4.27
C CYS A 101 3.74 -16.01 4.50
N GLU A 102 4.32 -16.65 3.48
CA GLU A 102 5.64 -17.29 3.55
C GLU A 102 6.72 -16.28 3.95
N ILE A 103 6.73 -15.11 3.31
CA ILE A 103 7.65 -14.00 3.60
C ILE A 103 7.48 -13.50 5.03
N ILE A 104 6.25 -13.40 5.54
CA ILE A 104 5.98 -12.96 6.92
C ILE A 104 6.45 -14.00 7.94
N LEU A 105 6.25 -15.29 7.66
CA LEU A 105 6.73 -16.37 8.52
C LEU A 105 8.27 -16.43 8.52
N GLU A 106 8.91 -16.22 7.37
CA GLU A 106 10.37 -16.11 7.23
C GLU A 106 10.89 -14.91 8.04
N LEU A 107 10.21 -13.75 7.94
CA LEU A 107 10.51 -12.57 8.75
C LEU A 107 10.42 -12.86 10.24
N GLN A 108 9.33 -13.46 10.69
CA GLN A 108 9.13 -13.79 12.11
C GLN A 108 10.23 -14.73 12.62
N LYS A 109 10.64 -15.71 11.81
CA LYS A 109 11.67 -16.68 12.19
C LYS A 109 13.06 -16.04 12.25
N ASN A 110 13.42 -15.22 11.26
CA ASN A 110 14.74 -14.62 11.15
C ASN A 110 14.93 -13.35 12.00
N PHE A 111 13.85 -12.63 12.29
CA PHE A 111 13.85 -11.37 13.02
C PHE A 111 13.06 -11.45 14.34
N LYS A 112 12.96 -12.64 14.95
CA LYS A 112 12.24 -12.84 16.21
C LYS A 112 12.70 -11.90 17.34
N ASN A 113 13.99 -11.53 17.32
CA ASN A 113 14.64 -10.70 18.34
C ASN A 113 14.80 -9.22 17.92
N THR A 114 14.25 -8.78 16.78
CA THR A 114 14.27 -7.34 16.45
C THR A 114 13.29 -6.61 17.33
N THR A 115 13.79 -5.88 18.33
CA THR A 115 13.00 -4.99 19.16
C THR A 115 12.62 -3.77 18.34
N ILE A 116 11.33 -3.62 18.04
CA ILE A 116 10.82 -2.45 17.33
C ILE A 116 10.50 -1.40 18.39
N LYS A 117 11.33 -0.34 18.45
CA LYS A 117 11.17 0.72 19.45
C LYS A 117 9.81 1.40 19.29
N LYS A 118 9.16 1.74 20.40
CA LYS A 118 7.79 2.32 20.40
C LYS A 118 7.63 3.59 19.53
N TYR A 119 8.63 4.48 19.52
CA TYR A 119 8.58 5.68 18.67
C TYR A 119 8.49 5.35 17.18
N GLN A 120 9.13 4.25 16.76
CA GLN A 120 9.18 3.80 15.37
C GLN A 120 7.82 3.34 14.85
N ILE A 121 6.96 2.87 15.75
CA ILE A 121 5.59 2.44 15.47
C ILE A 121 4.62 3.62 15.61
N SER A 122 4.88 4.52 16.55
CA SER A 122 4.12 5.76 16.71
C SER A 122 4.11 6.58 15.41
N ASP A 123 5.26 6.72 14.74
CA ASP A 123 5.33 7.40 13.45
C ASP A 123 4.47 6.72 12.39
N LEU A 124 4.61 5.39 12.24
CA LEU A 124 3.79 4.61 11.31
C LEU A 124 2.29 4.77 11.58
N LEU A 125 1.88 4.72 12.85
CA LEU A 125 0.49 4.92 13.27
C LEU A 125 -0.03 6.32 12.97
N LYS A 126 0.80 7.36 13.13
CA LYS A 126 0.44 8.75 12.77
C LYS A 126 0.14 8.87 11.28
N TYR A 127 1.03 8.37 10.41
CA TYR A 127 0.82 8.37 8.97
C TYR A 127 -0.44 7.58 8.57
N MET A 128 -0.66 6.41 9.17
CA MET A 128 -1.86 5.61 8.89
C MET A 128 -3.14 6.31 9.35
N ARG A 129 -3.14 6.99 10.50
CA ARG A 129 -4.30 7.76 10.98
C ARG A 129 -4.62 8.92 10.05
N PHE A 130 -3.61 9.69 9.65
CA PHE A 130 -3.81 10.81 8.74
C PHE A 130 -4.28 10.33 7.36
N TYR A 131 -3.64 9.29 6.79
CA TYR A 131 -4.05 8.73 5.51
C TYR A 131 -5.50 8.23 5.54
N ARG A 132 -5.92 7.62 6.66
CA ARG A 132 -7.30 7.16 6.84
C ARG A 132 -8.28 8.33 6.84
N ILE A 133 -7.93 9.44 7.49
CA ILE A 133 -8.76 10.65 7.49
C ILE A 133 -8.89 11.19 6.05
N CYS A 134 -7.79 11.25 5.29
CA CYS A 134 -7.84 11.66 3.88
C CYS A 134 -8.74 10.76 3.03
N CYS A 135 -8.64 9.42 3.17
CA CYS A 135 -9.48 8.47 2.44
C CYS A 135 -10.96 8.60 2.81
N ILE A 136 -11.28 8.89 4.08
CA ILE A 136 -12.67 9.11 4.53
C ILE A 136 -13.18 10.44 3.99
N ALA A 137 -12.35 11.50 4.00
CA ALA A 137 -12.71 12.80 3.46
C ALA A 137 -13.02 12.73 1.95
N SER A 138 -12.18 12.06 1.16
CA SER A 138 -12.42 11.88 -0.28
C SER A 138 -13.66 11.01 -0.55
N ALA A 139 -13.87 9.93 0.22
CA ALA A 139 -15.07 9.10 0.13
C ALA A 139 -16.34 9.90 0.45
N SER A 140 -16.28 10.76 1.47
CA SER A 140 -17.41 11.62 1.86
C SER A 140 -17.72 12.68 0.81
N ALA A 141 -16.70 13.24 0.15
CA ALA A 141 -16.90 14.18 -0.95
C ALA A 141 -17.58 13.50 -2.16
N MET A 142 -17.20 12.25 -2.46
CA MET A 142 -17.85 11.44 -3.49
C MET A 142 -19.30 11.10 -3.14
N SER A 143 -19.58 10.70 -1.90
CA SER A 143 -20.95 10.42 -1.47
C SER A 143 -21.81 11.68 -1.45
N LEU A 144 -21.24 12.83 -1.08
CA LEU A 144 -21.94 14.11 -1.10
C LEU A 144 -22.27 14.58 -2.51
N ARG A 145 -21.37 14.35 -3.50
CA ARG A 145 -21.72 14.54 -4.93
C ARG A 145 -22.95 13.74 -5.31
N MET A 146 -23.00 12.46 -4.94
CA MET A 146 -24.16 11.63 -5.21
C MET A 146 -25.40 12.22 -4.55
N ILE A 147 -25.33 12.64 -3.28
CA ILE A 147 -26.44 13.25 -2.55
C ILE A 147 -26.91 14.57 -3.19
N VAL A 148 -26.01 15.43 -3.65
CA VAL A 148 -26.40 16.69 -4.32
C VAL A 148 -27.15 16.38 -5.62
N VAL A 149 -26.65 15.43 -6.42
CA VAL A 149 -27.37 14.90 -7.60
C VAL A 149 -28.72 14.29 -7.20
N MET A 150 -28.87 13.76 -5.98
CA MET A 150 -30.14 13.24 -5.47
C MET A 150 -31.18 14.33 -5.18
N PHE A 151 -30.77 15.57 -4.86
CA PHE A 151 -31.66 16.63 -4.38
C PHE A 151 -31.98 17.70 -5.40
N THR A 152 -31.10 17.93 -6.38
CA THR A 152 -31.30 19.04 -7.33
C THR A 152 -32.24 18.69 -8.48
N GLU A 153 -32.64 17.42 -8.67
CA GLU A 153 -33.44 16.92 -9.82
C GLU A 153 -32.93 17.39 -11.20
N ASP A 154 -31.72 17.95 -11.28
CA ASP A 154 -31.10 18.41 -12.52
C ASP A 154 -30.78 17.19 -13.39
N LEU A 155 -31.72 16.90 -14.30
CA LEU A 155 -31.66 15.87 -15.34
C LEU A 155 -30.46 16.03 -16.28
N SER A 156 -29.79 17.19 -16.31
CA SER A 156 -28.55 17.41 -17.05
C SER A 156 -27.32 16.72 -16.43
N VAL A 157 -27.39 16.31 -15.17
CA VAL A 157 -26.29 15.65 -14.44
C VAL A 157 -26.42 14.12 -14.46
N ILE A 158 -27.58 13.60 -14.85
CA ILE A 158 -27.85 12.17 -15.00
C ILE A 158 -27.80 11.86 -16.49
N GLU A 159 -26.70 11.30 -16.97
CA GLU A 159 -26.64 10.70 -18.31
C GLU A 159 -27.81 9.73 -18.52
N ASP A 160 -28.47 9.86 -19.67
CA ASP A 160 -29.76 9.28 -20.08
C ASP A 160 -29.93 7.75 -19.88
N THR A 161 -28.88 7.03 -19.48
CA THR A 161 -28.91 5.59 -19.22
C THR A 161 -29.59 5.20 -17.89
N ILE A 162 -29.71 6.12 -16.91
CA ILE A 162 -30.40 5.85 -15.64
C ILE A 162 -31.93 6.14 -15.75
N TYR A 163 -32.39 6.76 -16.84
CA TYR A 163 -33.79 7.16 -17.03
C TYR A 163 -34.76 5.96 -17.00
N VAL A 164 -34.35 4.80 -17.54
CA VAL A 164 -35.15 3.56 -17.52
C VAL A 164 -35.29 2.99 -16.10
N LEU A 165 -34.28 3.16 -15.25
CA LEU A 165 -34.28 2.72 -13.84
C LEU A 165 -35.04 3.68 -12.91
N TYR A 166 -35.23 4.93 -13.35
CA TYR A 166 -35.93 5.99 -12.61
C TYR A 166 -37.42 5.66 -12.36
N LYS A 167 -38.02 4.81 -13.19
CA LYS A 167 -39.45 4.49 -13.14
C LYS A 167 -39.86 3.56 -11.98
N VAL A 168 -38.92 2.87 -11.33
CA VAL A 168 -39.21 1.89 -10.26
C VAL A 168 -38.64 2.36 -8.92
N LYS A 169 -39.45 3.13 -8.17
CA LYS A 169 -39.07 3.76 -6.88
C LYS A 169 -38.36 2.84 -5.86
N PRO A 170 -38.79 1.58 -5.59
CA PRO A 170 -38.09 0.73 -4.62
C PRO A 170 -36.76 0.16 -5.13
N PHE A 171 -36.67 -0.20 -6.43
CA PHE A 171 -35.44 -0.70 -7.04
C PHE A 171 -34.35 0.37 -7.11
N TYR A 172 -34.77 1.62 -7.29
CA TYR A 172 -33.91 2.79 -7.27
C TYR A 172 -33.23 3.04 -5.91
N ILE A 173 -33.99 2.92 -4.81
CA ILE A 173 -33.46 3.06 -3.45
C ILE A 173 -32.44 1.96 -3.16
N PHE A 174 -32.74 0.72 -3.57
CA PHE A 174 -31.83 -0.42 -3.43
C PHE A 174 -30.50 -0.19 -4.17
N LEU A 175 -30.56 0.23 -5.44
CA LEU A 175 -29.37 0.58 -6.22
C LEU A 175 -28.56 1.69 -5.52
N ARG A 176 -29.19 2.76 -5.02
CA ARG A 176 -28.51 3.85 -4.30
C ARG A 176 -27.74 3.35 -3.06
N ILE A 177 -28.38 2.53 -2.22
CA ILE A 177 -27.73 1.94 -1.03
C ILE A 177 -26.54 1.08 -1.46
N TRP A 178 -26.72 0.29 -2.51
CA TRP A 178 -25.66 -0.56 -3.07
C TRP A 178 -24.44 0.25 -3.54
N PHE A 179 -24.66 1.37 -4.25
CA PHE A 179 -23.60 2.29 -4.68
C PHE A 179 -22.81 2.90 -3.50
N LEU A 180 -23.50 3.34 -2.44
CA LEU A 180 -22.83 3.89 -1.25
C LEU A 180 -21.97 2.84 -0.54
N ILE A 181 -22.44 1.60 -0.47
CA ILE A 181 -21.67 0.46 0.07
C ILE A 181 -20.43 0.17 -0.80
N ILE A 182 -20.54 0.27 -2.13
CA ILE A 182 -19.39 0.10 -3.03
C ILE A 182 -18.35 1.19 -2.84
N ILE A 183 -18.77 2.47 -2.81
CA ILE A 183 -17.84 3.60 -2.63
C ILE A 183 -17.09 3.45 -1.31
N THR A 184 -17.82 3.22 -0.21
CA THR A 184 -17.20 3.03 1.11
C THR A 184 -16.30 1.80 1.17
N SER A 185 -16.70 0.66 0.61
CA SER A 185 -15.85 -0.54 0.58
C SER A 185 -14.59 -0.36 -0.27
N SER A 186 -14.68 0.34 -1.40
CA SER A 186 -13.54 0.61 -2.30
C SER A 186 -12.45 1.47 -1.64
N THR A 187 -12.83 2.43 -0.79
CA THR A 187 -11.87 3.30 -0.08
C THR A 187 -11.14 2.54 1.02
N PHE A 188 -11.83 1.61 1.71
CA PHE A 188 -11.17 0.69 2.64
C PHE A 188 -10.19 -0.26 1.93
N VAL A 189 -10.54 -0.75 0.73
CA VAL A 189 -9.64 -1.58 -0.08
C VAL A 189 -8.38 -0.79 -0.49
N LEU A 190 -8.55 0.44 -1.00
CA LEU A 190 -7.45 1.37 -1.30
C LEU A 190 -6.50 1.53 -0.11
N PHE A 191 -7.07 1.87 1.04
CA PHE A 191 -6.35 2.09 2.28
C PHE A 191 -5.57 0.83 2.71
N SER A 192 -6.20 -0.33 2.64
CA SER A 192 -5.58 -1.60 3.04
C SER A 192 -4.37 -1.96 2.16
N ASN A 193 -4.46 -1.71 0.85
CA ASN A 193 -3.40 -2.02 -0.11
C ASN A 193 -2.10 -1.25 0.20
N THR A 194 -2.22 0.03 0.55
CA THR A 194 -1.05 0.86 0.85
C THR A 194 -0.43 0.52 2.19
N VAL A 195 -1.27 0.26 3.20
CA VAL A 195 -0.81 -0.12 4.54
C VAL A 195 0.05 -1.37 4.48
N ILE A 196 -0.31 -2.36 3.64
CA ILE A 196 0.53 -3.54 3.42
C ILE A 196 1.92 -3.14 2.89
N ILE A 197 1.99 -2.35 1.81
CA ILE A 197 3.27 -1.91 1.22
C ILE A 197 4.12 -1.19 2.26
N ILE A 198 3.52 -0.21 2.95
CA ILE A 198 4.19 0.61 3.96
C ILE A 198 4.71 -0.26 5.12
N THR A 199 3.93 -1.24 5.56
CA THR A 199 4.32 -2.17 6.64
C THR A 199 5.54 -2.99 6.24
N PHE A 200 5.57 -3.54 5.03
CA PHE A 200 6.74 -4.26 4.52
C PHE A 200 7.97 -3.37 4.43
N PHE A 201 7.81 -2.13 3.93
CA PHE A 201 8.92 -1.18 3.85
C PHE A 201 9.45 -0.83 5.23
N ARG A 202 8.55 -0.62 6.21
CA ARG A 202 8.97 -0.30 7.58
C ARG A 202 9.75 -1.43 8.21
N ILE A 203 9.29 -2.67 8.07
CA ILE A 203 9.97 -3.84 8.63
C ILE A 203 11.35 -4.00 8.01
N LEU A 204 11.47 -3.82 6.70
CA LEU A 204 12.77 -3.84 6.04
C LEU A 204 13.70 -2.72 6.56
N ALA A 205 13.17 -1.51 6.74
CA ALA A 205 13.95 -0.41 7.31
C ALA A 205 14.41 -0.72 8.75
N VAL A 206 13.54 -1.26 9.61
CA VAL A 206 13.90 -1.66 10.98
C VAL A 206 14.94 -2.79 10.97
N ALA A 207 14.85 -3.73 10.03
CA ALA A 207 15.83 -4.80 9.89
C ALA A 207 17.23 -4.25 9.58
N PHE A 208 17.32 -3.23 8.72
CA PHE A 208 18.57 -2.52 8.48
C PHE A 208 19.01 -1.70 9.70
N GLU A 209 18.14 -0.93 10.33
CA GLU A 209 18.46 -0.14 11.54
C GLU A 209 19.02 -1.01 12.68
N ASN A 210 18.49 -2.22 12.86
CA ASN A 210 18.99 -3.16 13.86
C ASN A 210 20.34 -3.75 13.48
N LEU A 211 20.63 -3.90 12.19
CA LEU A 211 21.97 -4.27 11.73
C LEU A 211 22.99 -3.17 12.10
N ASN A 212 22.61 -1.88 12.08
CA ASN A 212 23.50 -0.80 12.48
C ASN A 212 23.99 -1.00 13.93
N VAL A 213 23.09 -1.44 14.82
CA VAL A 213 23.42 -1.72 16.23
C VAL A 213 24.37 -2.91 16.33
N ASP A 214 24.12 -3.98 15.58
CA ASP A 214 25.03 -5.13 15.59
C ASP A 214 26.42 -4.79 15.02
N ILE A 215 26.49 -3.91 14.00
CA ILE A 215 27.76 -3.43 13.42
C ILE A 215 28.56 -2.64 14.43
N LEU A 216 27.90 -1.83 15.28
CA LEU A 216 28.56 -1.13 16.39
C LEU A 216 29.16 -2.10 17.41
N MET A 217 28.44 -3.19 17.72
CA MET A 217 28.87 -4.19 18.69
C MET A 217 29.98 -5.11 18.17
N LEU A 218 30.24 -5.15 16.85
CA LEU A 218 31.36 -5.90 16.27
C LEU A 218 32.72 -5.52 16.87
N ASN A 219 32.89 -4.27 17.31
CA ASN A 219 34.14 -3.82 17.92
C ASN A 219 34.44 -4.56 19.24
N TYR A 220 33.44 -5.17 19.87
CA TYR A 220 33.53 -5.82 21.17
C TYR A 220 33.37 -7.35 21.10
N GLU A 221 32.59 -7.88 20.15
CA GLU A 221 32.28 -9.32 20.07
C GLU A 221 32.87 -10.02 18.83
N ASN A 222 33.33 -11.27 18.99
CA ASN A 222 33.76 -12.15 17.90
C ASN A 222 32.57 -12.80 17.16
N SER A 223 31.62 -12.00 16.65
CA SER A 223 30.37 -12.47 16.03
C SER A 223 30.25 -12.17 14.52
N GLU A 224 31.36 -11.93 13.83
CA GLU A 224 31.41 -11.52 12.41
C GLU A 224 30.65 -12.45 11.45
N ASN A 225 30.82 -13.77 11.58
CA ASN A 225 30.12 -14.74 10.73
C ASN A 225 28.60 -14.69 10.89
N ILE A 226 28.12 -14.34 12.08
CA ILE A 226 26.68 -14.20 12.36
C ILE A 226 26.17 -12.92 11.70
N LEU A 227 26.93 -11.83 11.78
CA LEU A 227 26.57 -10.58 11.15
C LEU A 227 26.52 -10.67 9.62
N VAL A 228 27.51 -11.31 8.97
CA VAL A 228 27.48 -11.53 7.51
C VAL A 228 26.21 -12.28 7.12
N LYS A 229 25.89 -13.36 7.84
CA LYS A 229 24.69 -14.17 7.58
C LYS A 229 23.43 -13.33 7.77
N LYS A 230 23.38 -12.45 8.78
CA LYS A 230 22.23 -11.56 9.04
C LYS A 230 22.08 -10.52 7.92
N HIS A 231 23.16 -9.85 7.53
CA HIS A 231 23.15 -8.88 6.42
C HIS A 231 22.73 -9.54 5.10
N PHE A 232 23.30 -10.70 4.75
CA PHE A 232 22.94 -11.42 3.54
C PHE A 232 21.47 -11.82 3.52
N LYS A 233 20.93 -12.29 4.65
CA LYS A 233 19.50 -12.59 4.80
C LYS A 233 18.62 -11.35 4.58
N ILE A 234 19.00 -10.18 5.10
CA ILE A 234 18.26 -8.93 4.87
C ILE A 234 18.26 -8.56 3.38
N LEU A 235 19.40 -8.73 2.69
CA LEU A 235 19.51 -8.47 1.25
C LEU A 235 18.65 -9.43 0.42
N GLU A 236 18.71 -10.73 0.72
CA GLU A 236 17.89 -11.75 0.08
C GLU A 236 16.40 -11.44 0.28
N PHE A 237 16.03 -11.09 1.51
CA PHE A 237 14.68 -10.68 1.85
C PHE A 237 14.24 -9.43 1.09
N SER A 238 15.09 -8.41 0.97
CA SER A 238 14.78 -7.22 0.17
C SER A 238 14.51 -7.57 -1.29
N LYS A 239 15.27 -8.50 -1.89
CA LYS A 239 15.03 -8.96 -3.27
C LYS A 239 13.71 -9.71 -3.41
N LYS A 240 13.39 -10.59 -2.44
CA LYS A 240 12.10 -11.31 -2.42
C LYS A 240 10.93 -10.32 -2.31
N LEU A 241 11.04 -9.31 -1.44
CA LEU A 241 10.04 -8.24 -1.32
C LEU A 241 9.93 -7.40 -2.59
N GLU A 242 11.05 -7.01 -3.19
CA GLU A 242 11.05 -6.25 -4.44
C GLU A 242 10.32 -7.02 -5.54
N ASN A 243 10.65 -8.29 -5.75
CA ASN A 243 9.95 -9.12 -6.75
C ASN A 243 8.45 -9.25 -6.47
N LEU A 244 8.07 -9.32 -5.20
CA LEU A 244 6.68 -9.48 -4.81
C LEU A 244 5.88 -8.18 -4.92
N LEU A 245 6.47 -7.03 -4.61
CA LEU A 245 5.80 -5.73 -4.61
C LEU A 245 5.96 -4.97 -5.93
N SER A 246 6.95 -5.28 -6.76
CA SER A 246 7.30 -4.55 -7.99
C SER A 246 6.10 -4.27 -8.89
N PHE A 247 5.32 -5.30 -9.21
CA PHE A 247 4.16 -5.16 -10.09
C PHE A 247 3.05 -4.32 -9.45
N MET A 248 2.80 -4.52 -8.15
CA MET A 248 1.82 -3.74 -7.41
C MET A 248 2.20 -2.26 -7.34
N LEU A 249 3.49 -1.97 -7.15
CA LEU A 249 4.05 -0.62 -7.14
C LEU A 249 3.94 0.03 -8.52
N LEU A 250 4.11 -0.73 -9.61
CA LEU A 250 3.92 -0.22 -10.97
C LEU A 250 2.48 0.24 -11.18
N ILE A 251 1.50 -0.62 -10.89
CA ILE A 251 0.08 -0.25 -10.97
C ILE A 251 -0.19 0.98 -10.08
N HIS A 252 0.45 1.05 -8.92
CA HIS A 252 0.30 2.18 -8.02
C HIS A 252 0.78 3.51 -8.58
N PHE A 253 2.01 3.58 -9.08
CA PHE A 253 2.54 4.80 -9.69
C PHE A 253 1.81 5.15 -10.99
N GLY A 254 1.43 4.15 -11.79
CA GLY A 254 0.62 4.34 -13.00
C GLY A 254 -0.73 4.97 -12.68
N GLU A 255 -1.44 4.44 -11.69
CA GLU A 255 -2.71 5.00 -11.22
C GLU A 255 -2.58 6.47 -10.81
N ILE A 256 -1.58 6.80 -9.99
CA ILE A 256 -1.44 8.17 -9.50
C ILE A 256 -1.11 9.13 -10.64
N SER A 257 -0.22 8.75 -11.56
CA SER A 257 0.08 9.57 -12.74
C SER A 257 -1.17 9.80 -13.61
N GLY A 258 -1.98 8.77 -13.81
CA GLY A 258 -3.22 8.87 -14.58
C GLY A 258 -4.30 9.69 -13.88
N VAL A 259 -4.44 9.56 -12.56
CA VAL A 259 -5.39 10.33 -11.76
C VAL A 259 -5.02 11.82 -11.73
N ILE A 260 -3.73 12.15 -11.54
CA ILE A 260 -3.27 13.54 -11.57
C ILE A 260 -3.50 14.16 -12.95
N GLY A 261 -3.14 13.44 -14.03
CA GLY A 261 -3.36 13.91 -15.40
C GLY A 261 -4.84 14.12 -15.74
N GLY A 262 -5.69 13.14 -15.40
CA GLY A 262 -7.14 13.21 -15.61
C GLY A 262 -7.79 14.34 -14.81
N ALA A 263 -7.43 14.46 -13.53
CA ALA A 263 -7.92 15.53 -12.66
C ALA A 263 -7.52 16.92 -13.19
N GLY A 264 -6.29 17.08 -13.71
CA GLY A 264 -5.83 18.34 -14.30
C GLY A 264 -6.70 18.82 -15.46
N ILE A 265 -7.02 17.93 -16.40
CA ILE A 265 -7.93 18.22 -17.53
C ILE A 265 -9.32 18.64 -17.01
N GLN A 266 -9.83 17.91 -16.03
CA GLN A 266 -11.17 18.17 -15.48
C GLN A 266 -11.23 19.49 -14.71
N VAL A 267 -10.17 19.92 -14.03
CA VAL A 267 -10.13 21.22 -13.33
C VAL A 267 -10.12 22.39 -14.31
N ILE A 268 -9.50 22.23 -15.48
CA ILE A 268 -9.46 23.26 -16.54
C ILE A 268 -10.83 23.38 -17.21
N ASN A 269 -11.44 22.25 -17.57
CA ASN A 269 -12.65 22.24 -18.39
C ASN A 269 -13.95 22.47 -17.59
N ASN A 270 -13.99 22.09 -16.30
CA ASN A 270 -15.20 22.29 -15.49
C ASN A 270 -15.26 23.71 -14.92
N THR A 271 -16.39 24.38 -15.11
CA THR A 271 -16.68 25.70 -14.50
C THR A 271 -17.18 25.57 -13.05
N MET A 272 -17.76 24.41 -12.69
CA MET A 272 -18.36 24.17 -11.38
C MET A 272 -17.34 24.03 -10.23
N PHE A 273 -17.43 24.91 -9.24
CA PHE A 273 -16.51 24.96 -8.09
C PHE A 273 -16.48 23.66 -7.27
N TYR A 274 -17.64 23.02 -7.03
CA TYR A 274 -17.71 21.78 -6.25
C TYR A 274 -16.94 20.61 -6.92
N ARG A 275 -16.91 20.56 -8.26
CA ARG A 275 -16.14 19.53 -9.00
C ARG A 275 -14.65 19.73 -8.80
N LYS A 276 -14.18 20.98 -8.83
CA LYS A 276 -12.77 21.32 -8.56
C LYS A 276 -12.35 20.90 -7.16
N ILE A 277 -13.20 21.09 -6.15
CA ILE A 277 -12.93 20.63 -4.77
C ILE A 277 -12.78 19.10 -4.73
N ILE A 278 -13.65 18.35 -5.40
CA ILE A 278 -13.58 16.88 -5.42
C ILE A 278 -12.27 16.41 -6.05
N TYR A 279 -11.89 16.95 -7.20
CA TYR A 279 -10.63 16.58 -7.86
C TYR A 279 -9.41 17.00 -7.04
N PHE A 280 -9.47 18.14 -6.34
CA PHE A 280 -8.43 18.56 -5.41
C PHE A 280 -8.26 17.60 -4.22
N LEU A 281 -9.36 17.20 -3.58
CA LEU A 281 -9.36 16.23 -2.48
C LEU A 281 -8.84 14.86 -2.95
N LEU A 282 -9.27 14.41 -4.12
CA LEU A 282 -8.80 13.15 -4.70
C LEU A 282 -7.29 13.20 -4.99
N THR A 283 -6.84 14.27 -5.64
CA THR A 283 -5.44 14.44 -6.03
C THR A 283 -4.53 14.58 -4.80
N SER A 284 -4.93 15.35 -3.80
CA SER A 284 -4.18 15.49 -2.55
C SER A 284 -4.07 14.17 -1.78
N GLU A 285 -5.13 13.37 -1.73
CA GLU A 285 -5.08 12.01 -1.17
C GLU A 285 -4.08 11.12 -1.92
N ARG A 286 -4.09 11.15 -3.26
CA ARG A 286 -3.17 10.36 -4.10
C ARG A 286 -1.71 10.81 -3.96
N LEU A 287 -1.47 12.12 -3.88
CA LEU A 287 -0.14 12.65 -3.63
C LEU A 287 0.38 12.24 -2.25
N TYR A 288 -0.46 12.32 -1.21
CA TYR A 288 -0.09 11.87 0.12
C TYR A 288 0.26 10.38 0.15
N GLN A 289 -0.50 9.57 -0.59
CA GLN A 289 -0.25 8.14 -0.75
C GLN A 289 1.17 7.86 -1.28
N VAL A 290 1.58 8.54 -2.36
CA VAL A 290 2.92 8.41 -2.94
C VAL A 290 3.98 8.92 -1.98
N LEU A 291 3.73 10.06 -1.32
CA LEU A 291 4.66 10.65 -0.36
C LEU A 291 4.99 9.65 0.74
N VAL A 292 3.99 9.00 1.34
CA VAL A 292 4.21 8.04 2.42
C VAL A 292 5.00 6.82 1.93
N ILE A 293 4.64 6.25 0.77
CA ILE A 293 5.37 5.11 0.20
C ILE A 293 6.83 5.48 -0.12
N CYS A 294 7.06 6.65 -0.71
CA CYS A 294 8.40 7.13 -1.02
C CYS A 294 9.20 7.48 0.24
N TYR A 295 8.56 7.99 1.30
CA TYR A 295 9.17 8.28 2.58
C TYR A 295 9.69 7.00 3.26
N PHE A 296 8.86 5.95 3.36
CA PHE A 296 9.31 4.67 3.92
C PHE A 296 10.31 3.96 3.00
N GLY A 297 10.19 4.12 1.67
CA GLY A 297 11.22 3.70 0.72
C GLY A 297 12.56 4.39 0.98
N GLN A 298 12.56 5.69 1.23
CA GLN A 298 13.76 6.46 1.55
C GLN A 298 14.36 6.04 2.90
N LYS A 299 13.56 5.69 3.91
CA LYS A 299 14.06 5.14 5.18
C LYS A 299 14.91 3.89 4.99
N ILE A 300 14.51 2.98 4.10
CA ILE A 300 15.31 1.79 3.76
C ILE A 300 16.66 2.21 3.18
N VAL A 301 16.65 3.14 2.21
CA VAL A 301 17.87 3.62 1.55
C VAL A 301 18.82 4.29 2.56
N ASN A 302 18.28 5.13 3.45
CA ASN A 302 19.05 5.81 4.47
C ASN A 302 19.64 4.82 5.48
N ALA A 303 18.85 3.85 5.97
CA ALA A 303 19.33 2.83 6.89
C ALA A 303 20.47 1.99 6.27
N ASN A 304 20.33 1.60 5.00
CA ASN A 304 21.40 0.90 4.28
C ASN A 304 22.65 1.78 4.04
N LYS A 305 22.49 3.09 3.82
CA LYS A 305 23.61 4.03 3.69
C LYS A 305 24.38 4.17 5.01
N ILE A 306 23.66 4.31 6.13
CA ILE A 306 24.28 4.40 7.46
C ILE A 306 25.05 3.10 7.76
N ASN A 307 24.48 1.93 7.45
CA ASN A 307 25.21 0.67 7.59
C ASN A 307 26.55 0.67 6.87
N ARG A 308 26.59 1.20 5.64
CA ARG A 308 27.82 1.32 4.86
C ARG A 308 28.83 2.27 5.52
N GLU A 309 28.37 3.43 5.99
CA GLU A 309 29.22 4.41 6.68
C GLU A 309 29.79 3.85 7.99
N MET A 310 28.98 3.15 8.77
CA MET A 310 29.40 2.48 10.00
C MET A 310 30.44 1.38 9.74
N LEU A 311 30.22 0.55 8.71
CA LEU A 311 31.20 -0.48 8.32
C LEU A 311 32.52 0.15 7.85
N TYR A 312 32.47 1.28 7.14
CA TYR A 312 33.67 1.98 6.67
C TYR A 312 34.46 2.61 7.83
N ASN A 313 33.75 3.19 8.80
CA ASN A 313 34.34 3.88 9.96
C ASN A 313 34.79 2.92 11.08
N ASN A 314 34.57 1.62 10.95
CA ASN A 314 35.10 0.65 11.91
C ASN A 314 36.64 0.63 11.86
N MET A 315 37.30 0.30 12.98
CA MET A 315 38.76 0.22 13.09
C MET A 315 39.33 -1.05 12.42
N TRP A 316 38.96 -1.30 11.16
CA TRP A 316 39.30 -2.51 10.42
C TRP A 316 40.82 -2.65 10.19
N TYR A 317 41.56 -1.54 10.22
CA TYR A 317 43.02 -1.51 10.08
C TYR A 317 43.76 -2.18 11.26
N ASP A 318 43.14 -2.23 12.45
CA ASP A 318 43.71 -2.87 13.64
C ASP A 318 43.34 -4.36 13.76
N TRP A 319 42.54 -4.89 12.82
CA TRP A 319 41.97 -6.24 12.93
C TRP A 319 42.81 -7.32 12.23
N ARG A 320 42.80 -8.53 12.80
CA ARG A 320 43.39 -9.74 12.18
C ARG A 320 42.82 -9.99 10.78
N ASN A 321 43.66 -10.41 9.83
CA ASN A 321 43.34 -10.64 8.40
C ASN A 321 42.00 -11.32 8.06
N ARG A 322 41.49 -12.23 8.92
CA ARG A 322 40.21 -12.91 8.70
C ARG A 322 39.01 -12.00 8.91
N LYS A 323 39.08 -11.09 9.89
CA LYS A 323 38.02 -10.13 10.20
C LYS A 323 37.91 -9.05 9.13
N THR A 324 39.07 -8.60 8.65
CA THR A 324 39.22 -7.60 7.58
C THR A 324 38.58 -8.08 6.27
N LYS A 325 38.83 -9.33 5.86
CA LYS A 325 38.16 -9.92 4.68
C LYS A 325 36.64 -9.96 4.81
N THR A 326 36.15 -10.27 6.01
CA THR A 326 34.73 -10.41 6.30
C THR A 326 34.01 -9.06 6.27
N LEU A 327 34.63 -8.02 6.83
CA LEU A 327 34.15 -6.65 6.76
C LEU A 327 34.16 -6.11 5.32
N LEU A 328 35.23 -6.40 4.56
CA LEU A 328 35.37 -5.97 3.17
C LEU A 328 34.27 -6.60 2.28
N LEU A 329 33.92 -7.87 2.50
CA LEU A 329 32.76 -8.50 1.86
C LEU A 329 31.46 -7.76 2.20
N MET A 330 31.18 -7.47 3.46
CA MET A 330 29.97 -6.71 3.84
C MET A 330 29.94 -5.32 3.21
N LEU A 331 31.08 -4.66 3.11
CA LEU A 331 31.21 -3.33 2.51
C LEU A 331 30.93 -3.38 1.00
N LEU A 332 31.48 -4.37 0.29
CA LEU A 332 31.18 -4.63 -1.13
C LEU A 332 29.69 -4.92 -1.36
N TYR A 333 29.04 -5.65 -0.45
CA TYR A 333 27.61 -5.95 -0.58
C TYR A 333 26.70 -4.77 -0.25
N THR A 334 27.05 -3.94 0.76
CA THR A 334 26.29 -2.72 1.10
C THR A 334 26.46 -1.61 0.06
N GLN A 335 27.52 -1.65 -0.76
CA GLN A 335 27.72 -0.74 -1.90
C GLN A 335 26.59 -0.78 -2.93
N LYS A 336 25.94 -1.94 -3.12
CA LYS A 336 24.68 -2.00 -3.87
C LYS A 336 23.59 -1.35 -3.00
N CYS A 337 23.20 -0.12 -3.32
CA CYS A 337 22.09 0.55 -2.63
C CYS A 337 20.84 -0.33 -2.71
N VAL A 338 20.39 -0.81 -1.56
CA VAL A 338 19.14 -1.53 -1.43
C VAL A 338 18.01 -0.53 -1.61
N CYS A 339 17.44 -0.53 -2.80
CA CYS A 339 16.29 0.29 -3.16
C CYS A 339 15.28 -0.65 -3.78
N ILE A 340 14.06 -0.68 -3.23
CA ILE A 340 12.96 -1.37 -3.87
C ILE A 340 12.63 -0.60 -5.16
N LYS A 341 12.68 -1.28 -6.30
CA LYS A 341 12.33 -0.70 -7.59
C LYS A 341 10.92 -1.13 -7.98
N SER A 342 10.26 -0.28 -8.76
CA SER A 342 9.06 -0.66 -9.51
C SER A 342 9.49 -1.38 -10.78
N LEU A 343 9.42 -2.72 -10.81
CA LEU A 343 9.77 -3.58 -11.95
C LEU A 343 11.14 -3.24 -12.59
N GLY A 344 12.13 -2.88 -11.77
CA GLY A 344 13.45 -2.47 -12.25
C GLY A 344 13.55 -1.05 -12.85
N LEU A 345 12.43 -0.37 -13.10
CA LEU A 345 12.36 0.92 -13.80
C LEU A 345 12.79 2.11 -12.92
N LYS A 346 12.16 2.28 -11.75
CA LYS A 346 12.37 3.47 -10.90
C LYS A 346 12.61 3.07 -9.45
N LYS A 347 13.68 3.62 -8.85
CA LYS A 347 14.00 3.47 -7.42
C LYS A 347 12.97 4.24 -6.60
N ILE A 348 12.33 3.60 -5.62
CA ILE A 348 11.39 4.28 -4.73
C ILE A 348 12.19 5.12 -3.74
N SER A 349 12.03 6.44 -3.82
CA SER A 349 12.75 7.43 -3.02
C SER A 349 11.99 8.76 -3.03
N LEU A 350 12.31 9.66 -2.11
CA LEU A 350 11.74 11.02 -2.13
C LEU A 350 12.10 11.77 -3.43
N ARG A 351 13.25 11.48 -4.04
CA ARG A 351 13.61 12.00 -5.37
C ARG A 351 12.63 11.54 -6.46
N THR A 352 12.05 10.36 -6.31
CA THR A 352 11.03 9.84 -7.23
C THR A 352 9.69 10.55 -7.02
N PHE A 353 9.35 10.89 -5.78
CA PHE A 353 8.20 11.74 -5.46
C PHE A 353 8.34 13.13 -6.10
N MET A 354 9.46 13.82 -5.89
CA MET A 354 9.75 15.15 -6.48
C MET A 354 9.75 15.20 -8.02
N LYS A 355 9.76 14.05 -8.69
CA LYS A 355 9.66 13.96 -10.16
C LYS A 355 8.22 13.72 -10.64
N VAL A 356 7.32 13.38 -9.72
CA VAL A 356 5.92 13.01 -10.00
C VAL A 356 4.97 14.10 -9.46
N SER A 357 5.30 14.70 -8.31
CA SER A 357 4.79 16.00 -7.88
C SER A 357 5.46 17.11 -8.68
#